data_AF-A0A8C9GPV0-F1
#
_entry.id   AF-A0A8C9GPV0-F1
#
_cell.length_a   1.000
_cell.length_b   1.000
_cell.length_c   1.000
_cell.angle_alpha   90.00
_cell.angle_beta   90.00
_cell.angle_gamma   90.00
#
_symmetry.space_group_name_H-M   'P 1'
#
loop_
_entity.id
_entity.type
_entity.pdbx_description
1 polymer ?
#
loop_
_entity_poly.entity_id
_entity_poly.type
_entity_poly.pdbx_seq_one_letter_code
_entity_poly.pdbx_strand_id
1 'polypeptide(L)'
;MLRILCLALCSLLTRTRADPGALLRLGMDIMNQVQRAMDESHILEKMAAEAGKKQPGMKPIKGITNLKVKDVRLPVITLNFVPGVGIFQCVSTGMTITGKSFMGGNMEITVALNITATNQLLRDEETGLPVFKSEGCEVILVNVKTNLPSNMLPKVVNKFLDSTLHKVLPGLMCPAIDAVLVYVNRKWTNLSDPMPVGQMGTIKYVLTSTPATTASYIQLDFSPVVQQQKGKTIKLADAGEALVFPKGHAEGSSQLLLPDALLSAELALLQKSFHVNIRDTTIGELPPQTTETLAGFIPEVSAAYPKSKPLMTQIKINKPPKVTMKTGKSLLHFHGTLEMFAVWQRGKALMSLFLLEVHFNLKVQYSVRENRLQMATSLDRLLSLSRKSSSIGDFNEKELTGFITDYLEEAYIPVVNDVLQVGLPLPDFLAMNYNLAELDVVENALMLDLKLG
;
A
#
# COMPACT_ATOMS: atom_id res chain seq x y z
N MET A 1 -36.93 36.11 -9.06
CA MET A 1 -36.84 34.95 -9.97
C MET A 1 -35.39 34.55 -10.29
N LEU A 2 -34.49 35.48 -10.66
CA LEU A 2 -33.12 35.11 -11.08
C LEU A 2 -32.15 34.70 -9.94
N ARG A 3 -32.36 35.17 -8.70
CA ARG A 3 -31.54 34.78 -7.53
C ARG A 3 -31.85 33.38 -6.98
N ILE A 4 -33.04 32.85 -7.27
CA ILE A 4 -33.47 31.51 -6.80
C ILE A 4 -32.92 30.41 -7.72
N LEU A 5 -32.73 30.71 -9.01
CA LEU A 5 -32.08 29.78 -9.95
C LEU A 5 -30.58 29.58 -9.66
N CYS A 6 -29.85 30.61 -9.23
CA CYS A 6 -28.42 30.47 -8.88
C CYS A 6 -28.19 29.59 -7.64
N LEU A 7 -29.11 29.62 -6.68
CA LEU A 7 -29.02 28.77 -5.48
C LEU A 7 -29.36 27.30 -5.79
N ALA A 8 -30.31 27.05 -6.71
CA ALA A 8 -30.64 25.70 -7.15
C ALA A 8 -29.56 25.06 -8.05
N LEU A 9 -28.82 25.86 -8.82
CA LEU A 9 -27.70 25.40 -9.65
C LEU A 9 -26.41 25.16 -8.85
N CYS A 10 -26.18 25.86 -7.73
CA CYS A 10 -25.03 25.58 -6.86
C CYS A 10 -25.20 24.30 -6.04
N SER A 11 -26.43 23.88 -5.73
CA SER A 11 -26.70 22.59 -5.05
C SER A 11 -26.54 21.36 -5.94
N LEU A 12 -26.41 21.54 -7.27
CA LEU A 12 -26.20 20.44 -8.22
C LEU A 12 -24.72 20.22 -8.59
N LEU A 13 -23.79 21.00 -8.03
CA LEU A 13 -22.34 20.90 -8.30
C LEU A 13 -21.48 20.43 -7.12
N THR A 14 -22.06 20.23 -5.92
CA THR A 14 -21.38 19.43 -4.91
C THR A 14 -21.60 17.96 -5.25
N ARG A 15 -20.85 17.45 -6.22
CA ARG A 15 -20.54 16.02 -6.25
C ARG A 15 -19.84 15.77 -4.92
N THR A 16 -20.58 15.26 -3.93
CA THR A 16 -20.04 14.84 -2.64
C THR A 16 -18.85 13.95 -2.98
N ARG A 17 -17.64 14.48 -2.78
CA ARG A 17 -16.41 13.72 -2.96
C ARG A 17 -16.55 12.57 -1.97
N ALA A 18 -16.69 11.35 -2.49
CA ALA A 18 -16.76 10.19 -1.63
C ALA A 18 -15.48 10.19 -0.78
N ASP A 19 -15.63 10.07 0.53
CA ASP A 19 -14.47 10.07 1.43
C ASP A 19 -13.53 8.93 1.05
N PRO A 20 -12.21 9.18 1.06
CA PRO A 20 -11.23 8.18 0.66
C PRO A 20 -11.28 6.98 1.62
N GLY A 21 -11.32 5.78 1.05
CA GLY A 21 -11.31 4.52 1.79
C GLY A 21 -9.89 4.05 2.19
N ALA A 22 -8.85 4.76 1.77
CA ALA A 22 -7.49 4.70 2.30
C ALA A 22 -6.71 5.96 1.87
N LEU A 23 -5.67 6.32 2.61
CA LEU A 23 -4.81 7.47 2.28
C LEU A 23 -3.34 7.08 2.28
N LEU A 24 -2.57 7.65 1.36
CA LEU A 24 -1.12 7.54 1.31
C LEU A 24 -0.50 8.92 1.26
N ARG A 25 0.53 9.14 2.08
CA ARG A 25 1.44 10.27 2.01
C ARG A 25 2.80 9.77 1.59
N LEU A 26 3.44 10.48 0.67
CA LEU A 26 4.79 10.23 0.21
C LEU A 26 5.66 11.43 0.55
N GLY A 27 6.64 11.18 1.41
CA GLY A 27 7.66 12.12 1.79
C GLY A 27 8.79 12.23 0.78
N MET A 28 9.86 12.93 1.14
CA MET A 28 11.06 13.04 0.31
C MET A 28 11.92 11.79 0.29
N ASP A 29 11.62 10.81 1.14
CA ASP A 29 12.22 9.48 1.12
C ASP A 29 11.94 8.73 -0.21
N ILE A 30 10.96 9.19 -1.01
CA ILE A 30 10.77 8.77 -2.41
C ILE A 30 12.01 9.00 -3.30
N MET A 31 12.94 9.88 -2.88
CA MET A 31 14.24 10.09 -3.52
C MET A 31 15.00 8.79 -3.81
N ASN A 32 14.93 7.82 -2.89
CA ASN A 32 15.60 6.53 -3.06
C ASN A 32 15.08 5.78 -4.28
N GLN A 33 13.80 5.92 -4.61
CA GLN A 33 13.21 5.29 -5.80
C GLN A 33 13.63 5.97 -7.09
N VAL A 34 13.84 7.28 -7.08
CA VAL A 34 14.38 8.03 -8.23
C VAL A 34 15.82 7.61 -8.51
N GLN A 35 16.65 7.49 -7.47
CA GLN A 35 18.03 7.01 -7.61
C GLN A 35 18.07 5.59 -8.19
N ARG A 36 17.26 4.67 -7.65
CA ARG A 36 17.13 3.30 -8.18
C ARG A 36 16.67 3.29 -9.64
N ALA A 37 15.70 4.14 -10.00
CA ALA A 37 15.23 4.24 -11.39
C ALA A 37 16.33 4.74 -12.36
N MET A 38 17.21 5.63 -11.92
CA MET A 38 18.38 6.04 -12.72
C MET A 38 19.36 4.89 -12.94
N ASP A 39 19.64 4.12 -11.90
CA ASP A 39 20.56 2.98 -11.98
C ASP A 39 19.98 1.88 -12.89
N GLU A 40 18.71 1.50 -12.70
CA GLU A 40 18.01 0.50 -13.52
C GLU A 40 17.87 0.90 -15.00
N SER A 41 17.74 2.20 -15.28
CA SER A 41 17.53 2.69 -16.65
C SER A 41 18.80 2.74 -17.50
N HIS A 42 19.98 2.57 -16.88
CA HIS A 42 21.29 2.83 -17.50
C HIS A 42 21.30 4.20 -18.20
N ILE A 43 20.63 5.19 -17.62
CA ILE A 43 20.39 6.51 -18.24
C ILE A 43 21.71 7.19 -18.59
N LEU A 44 22.73 7.04 -17.74
CA LEU A 44 24.05 7.62 -17.94
C LEU A 44 24.75 7.05 -19.18
N GLU A 45 24.67 5.75 -19.38
CA GLU A 45 25.23 5.08 -20.57
C GLU A 45 24.47 5.49 -21.84
N LYS A 46 23.13 5.54 -21.77
CA LYS A 46 22.29 5.98 -22.89
C LYS A 46 22.53 7.44 -23.26
N MET A 47 22.67 8.32 -22.26
CA MET A 47 23.04 9.72 -22.47
C MET A 47 24.40 9.85 -23.13
N ALA A 48 25.41 9.12 -22.65
CA ALA A 48 26.74 9.12 -23.25
C ALA A 48 26.71 8.62 -24.71
N ALA A 49 25.94 7.56 -24.99
CA ALA A 49 25.78 7.01 -26.33
C ALA A 49 25.03 7.96 -27.28
N GLU A 50 23.95 8.59 -26.84
CA GLU A 50 23.17 9.55 -27.62
C GLU A 50 23.98 10.82 -27.91
N ALA A 51 24.75 11.30 -26.93
CA ALA A 51 25.66 12.42 -27.09
C ALA A 51 26.82 12.12 -28.06
N GLY A 52 27.16 10.83 -28.23
CA GLY A 52 28.13 10.36 -29.21
C GLY A 52 27.60 10.26 -30.64
N LYS A 53 26.28 10.33 -30.85
CA LYS A 53 25.67 10.26 -32.20
C LYS A 53 25.82 11.60 -32.92
N LYS A 54 26.01 11.54 -34.25
CA LYS A 54 25.99 12.74 -35.10
C LYS A 54 24.58 13.29 -35.15
N GLN A 55 24.34 14.43 -34.49
CA GLN A 55 23.02 15.06 -34.54
C GLN A 55 22.75 15.69 -35.92
N PRO A 56 21.58 15.43 -36.53
CA PRO A 56 21.19 16.06 -37.80
C PRO A 56 21.10 17.59 -37.63
N GLY A 57 21.74 18.35 -38.52
CA GLY A 57 21.71 19.82 -38.47
C GLY A 57 22.78 20.48 -37.59
N MET A 58 23.62 19.71 -36.89
CA MET A 58 24.78 20.22 -36.18
C MET A 58 25.81 20.79 -37.17
N LYS A 59 25.90 22.12 -37.26
CA LYS A 59 26.91 22.76 -38.10
C LYS A 59 28.31 22.47 -37.54
N PRO A 60 29.27 21.99 -38.37
CA PRO A 60 30.62 21.73 -37.92
C PRO A 60 31.25 23.01 -37.34
N ILE A 61 31.80 22.90 -36.15
CA ILE A 61 32.44 24.02 -35.46
C ILE A 61 33.80 24.23 -36.12
N LYS A 62 33.97 25.38 -36.75
CA LYS A 62 35.20 25.71 -37.45
C LYS A 62 36.40 25.61 -36.48
N GLY A 63 37.27 24.63 -36.73
CA GLY A 63 38.46 24.39 -35.92
C GLY A 63 38.33 23.36 -34.80
N ILE A 64 37.21 22.64 -34.67
CA ILE A 64 37.11 21.49 -33.76
C ILE A 64 36.52 20.31 -34.50
N THR A 65 37.17 19.15 -34.41
CA THR A 65 36.73 17.91 -35.09
C THR A 65 36.70 16.73 -34.14
N ASN A 66 35.99 15.66 -34.51
CA ASN A 66 35.92 14.40 -33.75
C ASN A 66 35.47 14.54 -32.29
N LEU A 67 34.50 15.42 -32.02
CA LEU A 67 33.91 15.57 -30.70
C LEU A 67 33.22 14.27 -30.26
N LYS A 68 33.53 13.83 -29.05
CA LYS A 68 32.93 12.65 -28.40
C LYS A 68 32.78 12.89 -26.91
N VAL A 69 31.65 12.49 -26.34
CA VAL A 69 31.53 12.37 -24.88
C VAL A 69 32.34 11.16 -24.44
N LYS A 70 33.31 11.40 -23.54
CA LYS A 70 34.19 10.38 -22.96
C LYS A 70 33.53 9.75 -21.74
N ASP A 71 32.97 10.57 -20.86
CA ASP A 71 32.25 10.12 -19.67
C ASP A 71 31.19 11.16 -19.23
N VAL A 72 30.23 10.67 -18.44
CA VAL A 72 29.24 11.47 -17.71
C VAL A 72 29.37 11.09 -16.24
N ARG A 73 29.48 12.09 -15.37
CA ARG A 73 29.60 11.91 -13.93
C ARG A 73 28.24 11.56 -13.34
N LEU A 74 28.26 10.77 -12.25
CA LEU A 74 27.06 10.46 -11.49
C LEU A 74 26.37 11.76 -11.06
N PRO A 75 25.07 11.95 -11.37
CA PRO A 75 24.35 13.14 -11.03
C PRO A 75 24.07 13.19 -9.52
N VAL A 76 24.11 14.39 -8.96
CA VAL A 76 23.57 14.69 -7.63
C VAL A 76 22.18 15.29 -7.84
N ILE A 77 21.15 14.67 -7.26
CA ILE A 77 19.75 15.11 -7.42
C ILE A 77 19.27 15.74 -6.13
N THR A 78 18.66 16.91 -6.26
CA THR A 78 17.90 17.57 -5.19
C THR A 78 16.46 17.74 -5.64
N LEU A 79 15.50 17.32 -4.81
CA LEU A 79 14.07 17.48 -5.05
C LEU A 79 13.44 18.39 -3.99
N ASN A 80 12.45 19.18 -4.40
CA ASN A 80 11.63 20.02 -3.54
C ASN A 80 10.17 19.90 -3.95
N PHE A 81 9.26 19.81 -2.98
CA PHE A 81 7.83 19.83 -3.31
C PHE A 81 7.40 21.23 -3.71
N VAL A 82 6.56 21.30 -4.74
CA VAL A 82 5.90 22.51 -5.21
C VAL A 82 4.40 22.32 -4.98
N PRO A 83 3.83 22.98 -3.94
CA PRO A 83 2.43 22.83 -3.60
C PRO A 83 1.49 23.03 -4.80
N GLY A 84 0.55 22.11 -5.00
CA GLY A 84 -0.41 22.14 -6.09
C GLY A 84 0.14 21.79 -7.48
N VAL A 85 1.45 21.53 -7.62
CA VAL A 85 2.08 21.24 -8.92
C VAL A 85 2.72 19.85 -8.94
N GLY A 86 3.64 19.57 -8.03
CA GLY A 86 4.44 18.34 -8.08
C GLY A 86 5.82 18.55 -7.48
N ILE A 87 6.87 18.09 -8.17
CA ILE A 87 8.23 18.10 -7.63
C ILE A 87 9.14 18.96 -8.50
N PHE A 88 9.75 19.99 -7.93
CA PHE A 88 10.87 20.67 -8.55
C PHE A 88 12.14 19.83 -8.37
N GLN A 89 12.89 19.64 -9.45
CA GLN A 89 14.16 18.91 -9.43
C GLN A 89 15.32 19.78 -9.90
N CYS A 90 16.46 19.62 -9.24
CA CYS A 90 17.74 20.15 -9.67
C CYS A 90 18.76 19.00 -9.71
N VAL A 91 19.31 18.76 -10.90
CA VAL A 91 20.26 17.70 -11.17
C VAL A 91 21.61 18.33 -11.50
N SER A 92 22.59 18.15 -10.62
CA SER A 92 23.96 18.59 -10.85
C SER A 92 24.79 17.44 -11.39
N THR A 93 25.36 17.59 -12.58
CA THR A 93 26.20 16.57 -13.21
C THR A 93 27.37 17.22 -13.95
N GLY A 94 28.26 16.40 -14.50
CA GLY A 94 29.32 16.88 -15.38
C GLY A 94 29.64 15.86 -16.45
N MET A 95 30.30 16.31 -17.52
CA MET A 95 30.73 15.44 -18.60
C MET A 95 32.11 15.84 -19.09
N THR A 96 32.86 14.86 -19.58
CA THR A 96 34.12 15.12 -20.30
C THR A 96 33.89 14.88 -21.78
N ILE A 97 34.23 15.89 -22.58
CA ILE A 97 34.15 15.86 -24.03
C ILE A 97 35.57 15.89 -24.58
N THR A 98 35.88 14.97 -25.48
CA THR A 98 37.18 14.89 -26.17
C THR A 98 37.03 15.24 -27.64
N GLY A 99 38.09 15.71 -28.26
CA GLY A 99 38.13 15.99 -29.68
C GLY A 99 39.51 16.38 -30.16
N LYS A 100 39.58 16.89 -31.40
CA LYS A 100 40.80 17.49 -31.98
C LYS A 100 40.61 18.99 -32.15
N SER A 101 41.59 19.75 -31.66
CA SER A 101 41.67 21.19 -31.83
C SER A 101 42.05 21.58 -33.27
N PHE A 102 42.01 22.88 -33.57
CA PHE A 102 42.36 23.43 -34.89
C PHE A 102 43.85 23.26 -35.22
N MET A 103 44.68 22.98 -34.21
CA MET A 103 46.10 22.66 -34.35
C MET A 103 46.35 21.16 -34.54
N GLY A 104 45.30 20.34 -34.59
CA GLY A 104 45.39 18.89 -34.70
C GLY A 104 45.69 18.15 -33.38
N GLY A 105 46.00 18.88 -32.30
CA GLY A 105 46.26 18.33 -30.97
C GLY A 105 44.98 17.88 -30.24
N ASN A 106 45.14 16.91 -29.33
CA ASN A 106 44.05 16.38 -28.51
C ASN A 106 43.50 17.45 -27.56
N MET A 107 42.19 17.58 -27.57
CA MET A 107 41.44 18.56 -26.78
C MET A 107 40.51 17.82 -25.83
N GLU A 108 40.48 18.27 -24.58
CA GLU A 108 39.56 17.81 -23.55
C GLU A 108 38.82 19.02 -22.97
N ILE A 109 37.51 18.88 -22.81
CA ILE A 109 36.62 19.86 -22.20
C ILE A 109 35.85 19.15 -21.10
N THR A 110 35.98 19.64 -19.88
CA THR A 110 35.13 19.21 -18.76
C THR A 110 34.07 20.27 -18.53
N VAL A 111 32.80 19.85 -18.54
CA VAL A 111 31.65 20.72 -18.32
C VAL A 111 30.95 20.28 -17.03
N ALA A 112 30.59 21.24 -16.18
CA ALA A 112 29.69 21.05 -15.06
C ALA A 112 28.35 21.74 -15.36
N LEU A 113 27.25 21.05 -15.12
CA LEU A 113 25.90 21.46 -15.50
C LEU A 113 24.94 21.30 -14.33
N ASN A 114 24.00 22.22 -14.24
CA ASN A 114 22.79 22.05 -13.47
C ASN A 114 21.63 21.92 -14.45
N ILE A 115 20.76 20.96 -14.22
CA ILE A 115 19.53 20.76 -14.99
C ILE A 115 18.38 20.96 -14.02
N THR A 116 17.51 21.92 -14.30
CA THR A 116 16.32 22.20 -13.50
C THR A 116 15.09 21.83 -14.28
N ALA A 117 14.10 21.23 -13.63
CA ALA A 117 12.81 20.95 -14.24
C ALA A 117 11.73 20.86 -13.15
N THR A 118 10.48 21.05 -13.53
CA THR A 118 9.33 20.81 -12.63
C THR A 118 8.57 19.59 -13.12
N ASN A 119 8.56 18.54 -12.32
CA ASN A 119 7.81 17.32 -12.59
C ASN A 119 6.39 17.49 -12.04
N GLN A 120 5.45 17.83 -12.91
CA GLN A 120 4.04 17.91 -12.56
C GLN A 120 3.48 16.50 -12.31
N LEU A 121 2.73 16.33 -11.21
CA LEU A 121 2.07 15.07 -10.89
C LEU A 121 0.60 15.14 -11.27
N LEU A 122 0.20 14.26 -12.18
CA LEU A 122 -1.15 14.18 -12.72
C LEU A 122 -1.75 12.80 -12.49
N ARG A 123 -3.07 12.70 -12.73
CA ARG A 123 -3.76 11.42 -12.88
C ARG A 123 -4.02 11.20 -14.35
N ASP A 124 -3.55 10.06 -14.84
CA ASP A 124 -3.79 9.66 -16.22
C ASP A 124 -5.28 9.33 -16.41
N GLU A 125 -5.92 9.92 -17.42
CA GLU A 125 -7.36 9.79 -17.63
C GLU A 125 -7.76 8.39 -18.15
N GLU A 126 -6.85 7.71 -18.85
CA GLU A 126 -7.12 6.40 -19.45
C GLU A 126 -6.91 5.27 -18.43
N THR A 127 -5.79 5.30 -17.70
CA THR A 127 -5.39 4.26 -16.74
C THR A 127 -5.85 4.56 -15.30
N GLY A 128 -6.09 5.83 -14.97
CA GLY A 128 -6.42 6.28 -13.62
C GLY A 128 -5.22 6.30 -12.65
N LEU A 129 -3.99 6.06 -13.15
CA LEU A 129 -2.75 5.98 -12.38
C LEU A 129 -2.08 7.35 -12.21
N PRO A 130 -1.23 7.55 -11.18
CA PRO A 130 -0.33 8.70 -11.11
C PRO A 130 0.65 8.71 -12.29
N VAL A 131 0.90 9.89 -12.85
CA VAL A 131 1.91 10.10 -13.88
C VAL A 131 2.66 11.42 -13.63
N PHE A 132 3.99 11.34 -13.58
CA PHE A 132 4.85 12.51 -13.60
C PHE A 132 5.15 12.93 -15.04
N LYS A 133 5.03 14.23 -15.31
CA LYS A 133 5.45 14.86 -16.57
C LYS A 133 6.40 16.01 -16.27
N SER A 134 7.54 16.06 -16.95
CA SER A 134 8.52 17.14 -16.79
C SER A 134 8.11 18.34 -17.63
N GLU A 135 8.13 19.52 -17.01
CA GLU A 135 7.91 20.82 -17.65
C GLU A 135 9.02 21.80 -17.26
N GLY A 136 9.26 22.80 -18.11
CA GLY A 136 10.23 23.87 -17.83
C GLY A 136 11.66 23.36 -17.63
N CYS A 137 12.08 22.34 -18.41
CA CYS A 137 13.45 21.84 -18.34
C CYS A 137 14.45 22.87 -18.87
N GLU A 138 15.39 23.28 -18.03
CA GLU A 138 16.46 24.21 -18.34
C GLU A 138 17.82 23.60 -18.00
N VAL A 139 18.82 23.84 -18.85
CA VAL A 139 20.20 23.39 -18.62
C VAL A 139 21.09 24.60 -18.45
N ILE A 140 21.68 24.72 -17.27
CA ILE A 140 22.56 25.82 -16.87
C ILE A 140 24.00 25.33 -16.85
N LEU A 141 24.85 26.01 -17.60
CA LEU A 141 26.28 25.73 -17.66
C LEU A 141 27.00 26.38 -16.46
N VAL A 142 27.45 25.57 -15.51
CA VAL A 142 28.04 26.07 -14.25
C VAL A 142 29.53 26.38 -14.41
N ASN A 143 30.26 25.48 -15.05
CA ASN A 143 31.70 25.64 -15.23
C ASN A 143 32.19 24.89 -16.47
N VAL A 144 33.18 25.45 -17.16
CA VAL A 144 33.89 24.79 -18.24
C VAL A 144 35.39 24.91 -18.06
N LYS A 145 36.06 23.77 -18.08
CA LYS A 145 37.52 23.65 -18.08
C LYS A 145 37.98 23.01 -19.37
N THR A 146 39.09 23.50 -19.93
CA THR A 146 39.69 22.90 -21.12
C THR A 146 41.20 22.94 -21.03
N ASN A 147 41.86 21.97 -21.68
CA ASN A 147 43.32 21.87 -21.77
C ASN A 147 43.93 22.75 -22.90
N LEU A 148 43.14 23.64 -23.52
CA LEU A 148 43.61 24.54 -24.56
C LEU A 148 44.45 25.70 -23.99
N PRO A 149 45.45 26.21 -24.73
CA PRO A 149 46.24 27.37 -24.33
C PRO A 149 45.40 28.61 -24.01
N SER A 150 45.76 29.33 -22.93
CA SER A 150 45.05 30.53 -22.43
C SER A 150 44.90 31.65 -23.45
N ASN A 151 45.84 31.79 -24.39
CA ASN A 151 45.80 32.75 -25.49
C ASN A 151 44.82 32.38 -26.63
N MET A 152 44.30 31.15 -26.65
CA MET A 152 43.41 30.63 -27.69
C MET A 152 41.95 30.44 -27.22
N LEU A 153 41.73 30.55 -25.91
CA LEU A 153 40.45 30.40 -25.22
C LEU A 153 39.34 31.40 -25.64
N PRO A 154 39.56 32.72 -25.74
CA PRO A 154 38.45 33.67 -25.83
C PRO A 154 37.65 33.68 -27.14
N LYS A 155 38.19 33.20 -28.28
CA LYS A 155 37.52 33.32 -29.59
C LYS A 155 36.90 32.02 -30.10
N VAL A 156 37.58 30.89 -29.87
CA VAL A 156 37.12 29.58 -30.35
C VAL A 156 36.30 28.86 -29.27
N VAL A 157 36.74 28.93 -28.01
CA VAL A 157 36.04 28.29 -26.90
C VAL A 157 34.75 29.04 -26.58
N ASN A 158 34.72 30.38 -26.57
CA ASN A 158 33.46 31.12 -26.39
C ASN A 158 32.43 30.80 -27.49
N LYS A 159 32.84 30.68 -28.75
CA LYS A 159 31.91 30.32 -29.83
C LYS A 159 31.43 28.85 -29.71
N PHE A 160 32.30 27.94 -29.29
CA PHE A 160 31.96 26.55 -28.99
C PHE A 160 31.00 26.44 -27.79
N LEU A 161 31.26 27.21 -26.73
CA LEU A 161 30.42 27.32 -25.53
C LEU A 161 29.03 27.83 -25.89
N ASP A 162 28.96 28.92 -26.64
CA ASP A 162 27.72 29.67 -26.89
C ASP A 162 26.86 29.03 -27.99
N SER A 163 27.49 28.48 -29.05
CA SER A 163 26.74 27.94 -30.19
C SER A 163 26.53 26.42 -30.16
N THR A 164 27.28 25.68 -29.36
CA THR A 164 27.21 24.21 -29.32
C THR A 164 26.81 23.71 -27.96
N LEU A 165 27.49 24.08 -26.88
CA LEU A 165 27.10 23.59 -25.56
C LEU A 165 25.71 24.11 -25.15
N HIS A 166 25.45 25.42 -25.28
CA HIS A 166 24.12 25.97 -24.94
C HIS A 166 22.98 25.45 -25.82
N LYS A 167 23.25 25.04 -27.08
CA LYS A 167 22.19 24.59 -28.01
C LYS A 167 21.97 23.08 -28.00
N VAL A 168 23.03 22.31 -27.77
CA VAL A 168 23.00 20.84 -27.87
C VAL A 168 22.71 20.20 -26.52
N LEU A 169 23.22 20.78 -25.42
CA LEU A 169 23.02 20.21 -24.09
C LEU A 169 21.55 20.15 -23.67
N PRO A 170 20.71 21.18 -23.88
CA PRO A 170 19.27 21.06 -23.60
C PRO A 170 18.60 19.93 -24.39
N GLY A 171 18.92 19.80 -25.68
CA GLY A 171 18.37 18.74 -26.54
C GLY A 171 18.83 17.32 -26.18
N LEU A 172 19.89 17.18 -25.39
CA LEU A 172 20.37 15.89 -24.88
C LEU A 172 19.84 15.61 -23.47
N MET A 173 19.96 16.58 -22.57
CA MET A 173 19.74 16.38 -21.14
C MET A 173 18.26 16.41 -20.74
N CYS A 174 17.44 17.24 -21.39
CA CYS A 174 16.01 17.29 -21.08
C CYS A 174 15.28 15.99 -21.46
N PRO A 175 15.51 15.38 -22.64
CA PRO A 175 14.95 14.06 -22.93
C PRO A 175 15.42 12.95 -21.98
N ALA A 176 16.60 13.10 -21.37
CA ALA A 176 17.07 12.13 -20.38
C ALA A 176 16.24 12.19 -19.09
N ILE A 177 15.80 13.38 -18.66
CA ILE A 177 14.84 13.53 -17.57
C ILE A 177 13.54 12.78 -17.91
N ASP A 178 12.98 13.02 -19.10
CA ASP A 178 11.75 12.34 -19.52
C ASP A 178 11.91 10.82 -19.53
N ALA A 179 13.06 10.34 -20.00
CA ALA A 179 13.38 8.93 -19.98
C ALA A 179 13.43 8.37 -18.55
N VAL A 180 14.02 9.05 -17.57
CA VAL A 180 13.97 8.63 -16.15
C VAL A 180 12.52 8.59 -15.65
N LEU A 181 11.71 9.61 -15.98
CA LEU A 181 10.30 9.65 -15.59
C LEU A 181 9.49 8.48 -16.19
N VAL A 182 9.83 7.99 -17.38
CA VAL A 182 9.20 6.77 -17.92
C VAL A 182 9.42 5.58 -16.99
N TYR A 183 10.61 5.42 -16.40
CA TYR A 183 10.89 4.35 -15.44
C TYR A 183 10.20 4.57 -14.10
N VAL A 184 10.20 5.80 -13.58
CA VAL A 184 9.47 6.14 -12.35
C VAL A 184 7.97 5.88 -12.53
N ASN A 185 7.40 6.30 -13.65
CA ASN A 185 5.98 6.13 -13.94
C ASN A 185 5.58 4.65 -14.08
N ARG A 186 6.48 3.79 -14.58
CA ARG A 186 6.24 2.34 -14.61
C ARG A 186 6.09 1.73 -13.22
N LYS A 187 6.67 2.33 -12.18
CA LYS A 187 6.52 1.81 -10.82
C LYS A 187 5.12 2.05 -10.22
N TRP A 188 4.21 2.71 -10.95
CA TRP A 188 2.80 2.84 -10.59
C TRP A 188 1.89 1.79 -11.24
N THR A 189 2.38 0.98 -12.19
CA THR A 189 1.52 0.12 -13.03
C THR A 189 0.65 -0.83 -12.22
N ASN A 190 1.20 -1.36 -11.12
CA ASN A 190 0.55 -2.39 -10.33
C ASN A 190 -0.43 -1.83 -9.29
N LEU A 191 -0.46 -0.50 -9.09
CA LEU A 191 -1.24 0.14 -8.02
C LEU A 191 -2.73 -0.20 -8.10
N SER A 192 -3.23 -0.31 -9.32
CA SER A 192 -4.62 -0.60 -9.64
C SER A 192 -4.83 -2.03 -10.14
N ASP A 193 -3.89 -2.94 -9.93
CA ASP A 193 -4.09 -4.35 -10.23
C ASP A 193 -4.95 -5.03 -9.15
N PRO A 194 -5.84 -5.96 -9.52
CA PRO A 194 -6.58 -6.74 -8.55
C PRO A 194 -5.65 -7.66 -7.76
N MET A 195 -5.59 -7.47 -6.45
CA MET A 195 -4.75 -8.26 -5.56
C MET A 195 -5.58 -9.31 -4.80
N PRO A 196 -5.15 -10.59 -4.78
CA PRO A 196 -5.93 -11.66 -4.17
C PRO A 196 -5.86 -11.63 -2.64
N VAL A 197 -7.02 -11.86 -2.02
CA VAL A 197 -7.18 -12.22 -0.60
C VAL A 197 -7.41 -13.73 -0.54
N GLY A 198 -6.30 -14.47 -0.56
CA GLY A 198 -6.31 -15.93 -0.72
C GLY A 198 -7.07 -16.35 -1.97
N GLN A 199 -8.01 -17.28 -1.80
CA GLN A 199 -8.92 -17.70 -2.86
C GLN A 199 -10.31 -17.06 -2.72
N MET A 200 -10.53 -16.08 -1.83
CA MET A 200 -11.91 -15.64 -1.52
C MET A 200 -12.39 -14.44 -2.33
N GLY A 201 -11.46 -13.62 -2.81
CA GLY A 201 -11.77 -12.42 -3.56
C GLY A 201 -10.53 -11.59 -3.86
N THR A 202 -10.75 -10.37 -4.32
CA THR A 202 -9.70 -9.41 -4.66
C THR A 202 -9.98 -8.04 -4.08
N ILE A 203 -8.94 -7.25 -3.95
CA ILE A 203 -8.98 -5.83 -3.64
C ILE A 203 -8.17 -5.07 -4.68
N LYS A 204 -8.66 -3.89 -5.07
CA LYS A 204 -7.98 -2.98 -5.98
C LYS A 204 -7.95 -1.59 -5.37
N TYR A 205 -6.79 -0.92 -5.38
CA TYR A 205 -6.66 0.47 -4.92
C TYR A 205 -6.75 1.40 -6.12
N VAL A 206 -7.82 2.21 -6.17
CA VAL A 206 -8.07 3.15 -7.26
C VAL A 206 -8.02 4.58 -6.72
N LEU A 207 -7.40 5.49 -7.46
CA LEU A 207 -7.40 6.90 -7.08
C LEU A 207 -8.78 7.53 -7.22
N THR A 208 -9.20 8.28 -6.19
CA THR A 208 -10.41 9.10 -6.23
C THR A 208 -10.22 10.39 -7.03
N SER A 209 -8.99 10.91 -7.07
CA SER A 209 -8.66 12.19 -7.70
C SER A 209 -7.17 12.28 -8.07
N THR A 210 -6.79 13.36 -8.72
CA THR A 210 -5.38 13.74 -8.91
C THR A 210 -4.65 13.81 -7.57
N PRO A 211 -3.43 13.25 -7.44
CA PRO A 211 -2.64 13.37 -6.23
C PRO A 211 -2.39 14.84 -5.86
N ALA A 212 -2.50 15.15 -4.57
CA ALA A 212 -2.32 16.51 -4.07
C ALA A 212 -0.91 16.70 -3.54
N THR A 213 -0.16 17.67 -4.09
CA THR A 213 1.18 17.99 -3.58
C THR A 213 1.12 19.14 -2.59
N THR A 214 1.76 18.98 -1.43
CA THR A 214 1.90 20.00 -0.38
C THR A 214 3.35 20.48 -0.29
N ALA A 215 3.71 21.25 0.74
CA ALA A 215 5.10 21.65 0.94
C ALA A 215 5.99 20.51 1.50
N SER A 216 5.38 19.47 2.07
CA SER A 216 6.10 18.42 2.80
C SER A 216 5.80 16.99 2.33
N TYR A 217 4.73 16.77 1.55
CA TYR A 217 4.38 15.44 1.03
C TYR A 217 3.48 15.51 -0.20
N ILE A 218 3.44 14.40 -0.95
CA ILE A 218 2.40 14.11 -1.94
C ILE A 218 1.34 13.21 -1.29
N GLN A 219 0.07 13.55 -1.43
CA GLN A 219 -1.06 12.77 -0.94
C GLN A 219 -1.79 12.07 -2.08
N LEU A 220 -2.04 10.77 -1.90
CA LEU A 220 -2.83 9.93 -2.78
C LEU A 220 -4.07 9.46 -2.00
N ASP A 221 -5.23 9.76 -2.57
CA ASP A 221 -6.52 9.40 -1.99
C ASP A 221 -7.09 8.17 -2.73
N PHE A 222 -7.30 7.07 -2.00
CA PHE A 222 -7.80 5.83 -2.59
C PHE A 222 -9.28 5.60 -2.32
N SER A 223 -9.95 4.97 -3.28
CA SER A 223 -11.24 4.29 -3.10
C SER A 223 -11.02 2.82 -3.40
N PRO A 224 -10.71 2.02 -2.36
CA PRO A 224 -10.49 0.59 -2.53
C PRO A 224 -11.77 -0.12 -2.98
N VAL A 225 -11.62 -1.05 -3.92
CA VAL A 225 -12.72 -1.86 -4.44
C VAL A 225 -12.50 -3.30 -4.01
N VAL A 226 -13.30 -3.78 -3.06
CA VAL A 226 -13.26 -5.14 -2.55
C VAL A 226 -14.30 -5.99 -3.29
N GLN A 227 -13.88 -7.07 -3.94
CA GLN A 227 -14.74 -7.93 -4.76
C GLN A 227 -14.65 -9.40 -4.35
N GLN A 228 -15.80 -10.06 -4.27
CA GLN A 228 -15.88 -11.52 -4.14
C GLN A 228 -15.54 -12.19 -5.48
N GLN A 229 -15.14 -13.47 -5.46
CA GLN A 229 -14.86 -14.25 -6.68
C GLN A 229 -15.99 -14.19 -7.74
N LYS A 230 -17.24 -14.02 -7.33
CA LYS A 230 -18.41 -13.93 -8.22
C LYS A 230 -18.67 -12.51 -8.76
N GLY A 231 -17.70 -11.59 -8.62
CA GLY A 231 -17.77 -10.21 -9.11
C GLY A 231 -18.61 -9.25 -8.27
N LYS A 232 -19.19 -9.72 -7.15
CA LYS A 232 -19.97 -8.86 -6.26
C LYS A 232 -19.06 -7.97 -5.41
N THR A 233 -19.21 -6.66 -5.54
CA THR A 233 -18.49 -5.67 -4.72
C THR A 233 -19.05 -5.62 -3.30
N ILE A 234 -18.15 -5.64 -2.31
CA ILE A 234 -18.46 -5.35 -0.91
C ILE A 234 -18.34 -3.84 -0.70
N LYS A 235 -19.40 -3.21 -0.23
CA LYS A 235 -19.38 -1.79 0.11
C LYS A 235 -18.63 -1.60 1.42
N LEU A 236 -17.68 -0.68 1.44
CA LEU A 236 -17.10 -0.20 2.69
C LEU A 236 -18.19 0.51 3.50
N ALA A 237 -18.17 0.32 4.81
CA ALA A 237 -19.03 1.09 5.69
C ALA A 237 -18.63 2.56 5.62
N ASP A 238 -19.63 3.44 5.67
CA ASP A 238 -19.37 4.87 5.80
C ASP A 238 -18.69 5.12 7.14
N ALA A 239 -17.52 5.78 7.10
CA ALA A 239 -16.76 6.11 8.30
C ALA A 239 -17.46 7.17 9.14
N GLY A 240 -18.39 7.96 8.55
CA GLY A 240 -19.10 9.06 9.21
C GLY A 240 -18.24 10.29 9.50
N GLU A 241 -16.92 10.11 9.62
CA GLU A 241 -15.92 11.17 9.74
C GLU A 241 -14.86 11.05 8.65
N ALA A 242 -14.31 12.20 8.24
CA ALA A 242 -13.25 12.25 7.25
C ALA A 242 -11.99 11.55 7.78
N LEU A 243 -11.43 10.67 6.96
CA LEU A 243 -10.17 10.01 7.26
C LEU A 243 -9.02 11.03 7.22
N VAL A 244 -8.29 11.19 8.33
CA VAL A 244 -7.18 12.14 8.44
C VAL A 244 -6.04 11.52 9.24
N PHE A 245 -4.80 11.77 8.81
CA PHE A 245 -3.62 11.35 9.57
C PHE A 245 -3.53 12.09 10.91
N PRO A 246 -3.17 11.40 12.00
CA PRO A 246 -2.99 12.04 13.30
C PRO A 246 -1.83 13.06 13.30
N LYS A 247 -2.00 14.12 14.09
CA LYS A 247 -0.95 15.14 14.31
C LYS A 247 0.20 14.56 15.14
N GLY A 248 1.44 14.97 14.85
CA GLY A 248 2.62 14.64 15.66
C GLY A 248 3.63 13.67 15.03
N HIS A 249 3.35 13.17 13.82
CA HIS A 249 4.31 12.34 13.08
C HIS A 249 5.31 13.19 12.31
N ALA A 250 6.48 12.63 12.01
CA ALA A 250 7.59 13.34 11.39
C ALA A 250 7.13 14.02 10.09
N GLU A 251 7.29 15.35 10.04
CA GLU A 251 6.92 16.11 8.87
C GLU A 251 7.76 15.65 7.67
N GLY A 252 7.09 15.17 6.62
CA GLY A 252 7.75 14.64 5.43
C GLY A 252 8.12 13.16 5.45
N SER A 253 7.57 12.35 6.36
CA SER A 253 7.64 10.88 6.24
C SER A 253 6.58 10.32 5.28
N SER A 254 6.89 9.17 4.67
CA SER A 254 5.92 8.41 3.88
C SER A 254 5.03 7.57 4.81
N GLN A 255 3.71 7.64 4.65
CA GLN A 255 2.76 6.99 5.57
C GLN A 255 1.55 6.45 4.81
N LEU A 256 1.05 5.28 5.19
CA LEU A 256 -0.19 4.68 4.68
C LEU A 256 -1.22 4.58 5.82
N LEU A 257 -2.45 4.99 5.55
CA LEU A 257 -3.55 4.95 6.51
C LEU A 257 -4.69 4.07 5.97
N LEU A 258 -4.98 3.00 6.69
CA LEU A 258 -5.98 1.99 6.35
C LEU A 258 -7.13 2.01 7.36
N PRO A 259 -8.33 2.46 6.98
CA PRO A 259 -9.50 2.47 7.87
C PRO A 259 -9.92 1.08 8.34
N ASP A 260 -10.51 1.01 9.53
CA ASP A 260 -11.10 -0.23 10.02
C ASP A 260 -12.24 -0.75 9.14
N ALA A 261 -12.96 0.15 8.45
CA ALA A 261 -14.01 -0.17 7.49
C ALA A 261 -13.46 -0.92 6.27
N LEU A 262 -12.25 -0.58 5.81
CA LEU A 262 -11.56 -1.29 4.74
C LEU A 262 -11.17 -2.70 5.21
N LEU A 263 -10.49 -2.80 6.35
CA LEU A 263 -10.09 -4.11 6.90
C LEU A 263 -11.30 -5.02 7.17
N SER A 264 -12.42 -4.43 7.63
CA SER A 264 -13.69 -5.16 7.80
C SER A 264 -14.24 -5.69 6.48
N ALA A 265 -14.19 -4.89 5.41
CA ALA A 265 -14.65 -5.30 4.09
C ALA A 265 -13.78 -6.44 3.52
N GLU A 266 -12.47 -6.39 3.73
CA GLU A 266 -11.56 -7.46 3.32
C GLU A 266 -11.79 -8.75 4.13
N LEU A 267 -11.92 -8.65 5.46
CA LEU A 267 -12.21 -9.80 6.33
C LEU A 267 -13.59 -10.43 6.06
N ALA A 268 -14.54 -9.65 5.54
CA ALA A 268 -15.82 -10.17 5.07
C ALA A 268 -15.67 -11.16 3.90
N LEU A 269 -14.60 -11.08 3.11
CA LEU A 269 -14.29 -12.10 2.10
C LEU A 269 -14.00 -13.46 2.75
N LEU A 270 -13.35 -13.45 3.91
CA LEU A 270 -12.94 -14.65 4.64
C LEU A 270 -14.05 -15.22 5.54
N GLN A 271 -15.24 -14.61 5.59
CA GLN A 271 -16.32 -14.98 6.54
C GLN A 271 -16.59 -16.50 6.59
N LYS A 272 -16.66 -17.15 5.42
CA LYS A 272 -16.92 -18.60 5.33
C LYS A 272 -15.73 -19.45 5.73
N SER A 273 -14.51 -18.96 5.54
CA SER A 273 -13.28 -19.66 5.92
C SER A 273 -13.17 -19.83 7.44
N PHE A 274 -13.83 -18.97 8.22
CA PHE A 274 -13.91 -19.10 9.67
C PHE A 274 -14.91 -20.15 10.17
N HIS A 275 -15.64 -20.84 9.28
CA HIS A 275 -16.55 -21.93 9.69
C HIS A 275 -15.75 -23.20 9.94
N VAL A 276 -15.94 -23.83 11.09
CA VAL A 276 -15.19 -25.04 11.45
C VAL A 276 -16.04 -26.06 12.18
N ASN A 277 -15.64 -27.32 12.02
CA ASN A 277 -16.17 -28.47 12.72
C ASN A 277 -15.03 -29.13 13.49
N ILE A 278 -15.03 -28.99 14.81
CA ILE A 278 -13.99 -29.54 15.69
C ILE A 278 -14.53 -30.83 16.30
N ARG A 279 -13.79 -31.92 16.15
CA ARG A 279 -14.17 -33.27 16.63
C ARG A 279 -13.18 -33.86 17.63
N ASP A 280 -12.15 -33.11 17.97
CA ASP A 280 -11.07 -33.61 18.80
C ASP A 280 -11.53 -33.71 20.25
N THR A 281 -11.31 -34.87 20.85
CA THR A 281 -11.67 -35.12 22.25
C THR A 281 -10.66 -34.52 23.22
N THR A 282 -9.45 -34.21 22.73
CA THR A 282 -8.34 -33.66 23.52
C THR A 282 -7.86 -32.42 22.78
N ILE A 283 -7.96 -31.25 23.41
CA ILE A 283 -7.64 -29.96 22.79
C ILE A 283 -6.87 -29.14 23.82
N GLY A 284 -5.58 -28.90 23.57
CA GLY A 284 -4.73 -28.13 24.48
C GLY A 284 -4.84 -28.62 25.92
N GLU A 285 -5.09 -27.69 26.83
CA GLU A 285 -5.31 -27.95 28.26
C GLU A 285 -6.79 -28.10 28.64
N LEU A 286 -7.71 -28.09 27.67
CA LEU A 286 -9.13 -28.22 27.94
C LEU A 286 -9.46 -29.60 28.53
N PRO A 287 -10.47 -29.67 29.41
CA PRO A 287 -11.07 -30.94 29.80
C PRO A 287 -11.50 -31.76 28.57
N PRO A 288 -11.57 -33.09 28.68
CA PRO A 288 -11.98 -33.94 27.57
C PRO A 288 -13.32 -33.49 26.98
N GLN A 289 -13.39 -33.33 25.66
CA GLN A 289 -14.59 -32.86 24.98
C GLN A 289 -15.61 -34.00 24.86
N THR A 290 -16.33 -34.25 25.96
CA THR A 290 -17.28 -35.35 26.12
C THR A 290 -18.58 -34.91 26.80
N THR A 291 -19.64 -35.70 26.64
CA THR A 291 -20.92 -35.45 27.31
C THR A 291 -20.82 -35.53 28.84
N GLU A 292 -19.84 -36.26 29.38
CA GLU A 292 -19.58 -36.32 30.82
C GLU A 292 -19.04 -34.98 31.36
N THR A 293 -18.07 -34.39 30.68
CA THR A 293 -17.58 -33.04 31.00
C THR A 293 -18.70 -32.02 30.92
N LEU A 294 -19.50 -32.07 29.86
CA LEU A 294 -20.62 -31.16 29.65
C LEU A 294 -21.73 -31.34 30.71
N ALA A 295 -21.93 -32.56 31.21
CA ALA A 295 -22.89 -32.85 32.27
C ALA A 295 -22.53 -32.17 33.61
N GLY A 296 -21.27 -31.78 33.81
CA GLY A 296 -20.86 -30.96 34.94
C GLY A 296 -21.44 -29.54 34.92
N PHE A 297 -21.84 -29.05 33.73
CA PHE A 297 -22.46 -27.74 33.54
C PHE A 297 -23.95 -27.82 33.24
N ILE A 298 -24.40 -28.91 32.60
CA ILE A 298 -25.80 -29.13 32.24
C ILE A 298 -26.23 -30.51 32.73
N PRO A 299 -26.81 -30.60 33.94
CA PRO A 299 -27.17 -31.88 34.56
C PRO A 299 -28.04 -32.78 33.68
N GLU A 300 -28.90 -32.20 32.85
CA GLU A 300 -29.80 -32.91 31.93
C GLU A 300 -29.04 -33.77 30.90
N VAL A 301 -27.78 -33.41 30.58
CA VAL A 301 -26.91 -34.21 29.70
C VAL A 301 -26.60 -35.58 30.32
N SER A 302 -26.42 -35.65 31.64
CA SER A 302 -26.14 -36.93 32.33
C SER A 302 -27.30 -37.91 32.18
N ALA A 303 -28.54 -37.41 32.23
CA ALA A 303 -29.74 -38.22 32.07
C ALA A 303 -29.91 -38.68 30.62
N ALA A 304 -29.67 -37.80 29.65
CA ALA A 304 -29.78 -38.13 28.22
C ALA A 304 -28.65 -39.04 27.72
N TYR A 305 -27.45 -38.94 28.31
CA TYR A 305 -26.26 -39.68 27.89
C TYR A 305 -25.55 -40.38 29.08
N PRO A 306 -26.13 -41.48 29.63
CA PRO A 306 -25.54 -42.20 30.75
C PRO A 306 -24.16 -42.80 30.48
N LYS A 307 -23.81 -43.01 29.20
CA LYS A 307 -22.48 -43.41 28.77
C LYS A 307 -21.84 -42.25 28.02
N SER A 308 -20.73 -41.75 28.54
CA SER A 308 -19.96 -40.64 27.96
C SER A 308 -19.75 -40.82 26.45
N LYS A 309 -20.07 -39.77 25.69
CA LYS A 309 -19.88 -39.70 24.23
C LYS A 309 -18.94 -38.56 23.89
N PRO A 310 -18.08 -38.73 22.85
CA PRO A 310 -17.34 -37.62 22.28
C PRO A 310 -18.27 -36.51 21.80
N LEU A 311 -17.83 -35.26 21.96
CA LEU A 311 -18.49 -34.10 21.41
C LEU A 311 -17.90 -33.71 20.05
N MET A 312 -18.73 -33.06 19.24
CA MET A 312 -18.31 -32.28 18.09
C MET A 312 -18.89 -30.88 18.23
N THR A 313 -18.06 -29.86 18.01
CA THR A 313 -18.50 -28.48 18.03
C THR A 313 -18.42 -27.89 16.63
N GLN A 314 -19.53 -27.34 16.16
CA GLN A 314 -19.60 -26.60 14.92
C GLN A 314 -19.69 -25.11 15.22
N ILE A 315 -18.77 -24.33 14.66
CA ILE A 315 -18.78 -22.87 14.77
C ILE A 315 -19.02 -22.28 13.37
N LYS A 316 -20.02 -21.40 13.28
CA LYS A 316 -20.36 -20.67 12.05
C LYS A 316 -20.40 -19.18 12.31
N ILE A 317 -19.69 -18.42 11.48
CA ILE A 317 -19.71 -16.95 11.50
C ILE A 317 -20.83 -16.47 10.57
N ASN A 318 -21.91 -15.98 11.16
CA ASN A 318 -23.17 -15.70 10.46
C ASN A 318 -23.27 -14.25 9.98
N LYS A 319 -22.57 -13.31 10.64
CA LYS A 319 -22.40 -11.93 10.18
C LYS A 319 -20.95 -11.70 9.75
N PRO A 320 -20.68 -10.81 8.78
CA PRO A 320 -19.32 -10.44 8.42
C PRO A 320 -18.52 -9.97 9.64
N PRO A 321 -17.26 -10.43 9.81
CA PRO A 321 -16.41 -9.93 10.88
C PRO A 321 -16.20 -8.42 10.74
N LYS A 322 -16.15 -7.72 11.87
CA LYS A 322 -15.97 -6.26 11.89
C LYS A 322 -14.75 -5.90 12.71
N VAL A 323 -13.92 -5.00 12.20
CA VAL A 323 -12.81 -4.38 12.94
C VAL A 323 -13.30 -3.08 13.54
N THR A 324 -12.84 -2.78 14.76
CA THR A 324 -13.00 -1.46 15.38
C THR A 324 -11.67 -1.05 15.98
N MET A 325 -11.26 0.19 15.72
CA MET A 325 -9.98 0.71 16.19
C MET A 325 -10.15 1.92 17.10
N LYS A 326 -9.47 1.86 18.24
CA LYS A 326 -9.17 3.00 19.09
C LYS A 326 -7.67 3.12 19.21
N THR A 327 -7.19 4.32 19.54
CA THR A 327 -5.75 4.55 19.73
C THR A 327 -5.12 3.45 20.60
N GLY A 328 -4.15 2.71 20.04
CA GLY A 328 -3.43 1.60 20.69
C GLY A 328 -4.20 0.27 20.86
N LYS A 329 -5.48 0.18 20.44
CA LYS A 329 -6.30 -1.03 20.59
C LYS A 329 -7.14 -1.30 19.35
N SER A 330 -6.90 -2.45 18.71
CA SER A 330 -7.75 -2.99 17.63
C SER A 330 -8.49 -4.24 18.10
N LEU A 331 -9.79 -4.30 17.76
CA LEU A 331 -10.66 -5.43 18.07
C LEU A 331 -11.31 -5.98 16.81
N LEU A 332 -11.24 -7.30 16.65
CA LEU A 332 -11.97 -8.06 15.64
C LEU A 332 -13.21 -8.72 16.27
N HIS A 333 -14.39 -8.33 15.82
CA HIS A 333 -15.67 -8.81 16.34
C HIS A 333 -16.21 -9.94 15.48
N PHE A 334 -16.53 -11.05 16.13
CA PHE A 334 -17.21 -12.19 15.54
C PHE A 334 -18.62 -12.32 16.08
N HIS A 335 -19.54 -12.63 15.19
CA HIS A 335 -20.92 -12.90 15.52
C HIS A 335 -21.39 -14.14 14.77
N GLY A 336 -21.66 -15.19 15.52
CA GLY A 336 -21.86 -16.51 14.98
C GLY A 336 -22.74 -17.39 15.83
N THR A 337 -22.70 -18.67 15.52
CA THR A 337 -23.34 -19.73 16.29
C THR A 337 -22.35 -20.82 16.62
N LEU A 338 -22.49 -21.38 17.81
CA LEU A 338 -21.75 -22.54 18.28
C LEU A 338 -22.77 -23.64 18.58
N GLU A 339 -22.70 -24.74 17.85
CA GLU A 339 -23.57 -25.91 18.02
C GLU A 339 -22.75 -27.09 18.50
N MET A 340 -23.19 -27.72 19.59
CA MET A 340 -22.55 -28.91 20.15
C MET A 340 -23.37 -30.16 19.85
N PHE A 341 -22.69 -31.20 19.38
CA PHE A 341 -23.28 -32.49 19.02
C PHE A 341 -22.65 -33.61 19.83
N ALA A 342 -23.44 -34.58 20.25
CA ALA A 342 -22.93 -35.87 20.70
C ALA A 342 -22.69 -36.79 19.49
N VAL A 343 -21.52 -37.45 19.45
CA VAL A 343 -21.13 -38.35 18.37
C VAL A 343 -21.50 -39.79 18.71
N TRP A 344 -22.41 -40.40 17.94
CA TRP A 344 -22.86 -41.76 18.19
C TRP A 344 -22.02 -42.82 17.46
N GLN A 345 -21.44 -43.75 18.25
CA GLN A 345 -20.47 -44.76 17.81
C GLN A 345 -21.01 -45.77 16.79
N ARG A 346 -22.31 -46.12 16.82
CA ARG A 346 -22.87 -47.18 15.97
C ARG A 346 -23.34 -46.74 14.57
N GLY A 347 -23.09 -45.49 14.17
CA GLY A 347 -23.51 -45.03 12.84
C GLY A 347 -23.06 -43.65 12.38
N LYS A 348 -22.10 -42.99 13.08
CA LYS A 348 -21.68 -41.60 12.81
C LYS A 348 -22.82 -40.57 12.85
N ALA A 349 -23.96 -40.90 13.45
CA ALA A 349 -25.05 -39.94 13.64
C ALA A 349 -24.62 -38.86 14.64
N LEU A 350 -24.84 -37.60 14.27
CA LEU A 350 -24.62 -36.43 15.13
C LEU A 350 -25.96 -36.05 15.74
N MET A 351 -26.04 -36.04 17.07
CA MET A 351 -27.22 -35.57 17.79
C MET A 351 -26.96 -34.18 18.35
N SER A 352 -27.67 -33.18 17.82
CA SER A 352 -27.54 -31.80 18.29
C SER A 352 -28.03 -31.72 19.74
N LEU A 353 -27.15 -31.26 20.63
CA LEU A 353 -27.45 -31.05 22.04
C LEU A 353 -28.10 -29.69 22.22
N PHE A 354 -27.42 -28.64 21.74
CA PHE A 354 -27.89 -27.27 21.77
C PHE A 354 -27.15 -26.40 20.75
N LEU A 355 -27.78 -25.28 20.42
CA LEU A 355 -27.26 -24.23 19.56
C LEU A 355 -27.21 -22.91 20.35
N LEU A 356 -26.03 -22.32 20.44
CA LEU A 356 -25.80 -21.01 21.05
C LEU A 356 -25.53 -19.97 19.97
N GLU A 357 -26.09 -18.78 20.13
CA GLU A 357 -25.60 -17.57 19.49
C GLU A 357 -24.48 -16.97 20.35
N VAL A 358 -23.34 -16.72 19.71
CA VAL A 358 -22.09 -16.31 20.35
C VAL A 358 -21.57 -15.03 19.72
N HIS A 359 -21.34 -14.01 20.54
CA HIS A 359 -20.68 -12.77 20.13
C HIS A 359 -19.43 -12.61 20.98
N PHE A 360 -18.27 -12.47 20.35
CA PHE A 360 -17.00 -12.29 21.04
C PHE A 360 -16.09 -11.41 20.21
N ASN A 361 -15.07 -10.87 20.85
CA ASN A 361 -14.07 -10.07 20.19
C ASN A 361 -12.66 -10.53 20.53
N LEU A 362 -11.77 -10.35 19.56
CA LEU A 362 -10.37 -10.70 19.64
C LEU A 362 -9.53 -9.43 19.61
N LYS A 363 -8.47 -9.36 20.41
CA LYS A 363 -7.42 -8.37 20.23
C LYS A 363 -6.63 -8.73 18.98
N VAL A 364 -6.33 -7.72 18.16
CA VAL A 364 -5.53 -7.90 16.94
C VAL A 364 -4.16 -7.28 17.14
N GLN A 365 -3.12 -8.04 16.83
CA GLN A 365 -1.76 -7.56 16.64
C GLN A 365 -1.45 -7.58 15.15
N TYR A 366 -0.95 -6.45 14.65
CA TYR A 366 -0.60 -6.29 13.25
C TYR A 366 0.90 -6.44 13.05
N SER A 367 1.28 -7.04 11.92
CA SER A 367 2.65 -7.05 11.44
C SER A 367 2.64 -7.06 9.91
N VAL A 368 3.81 -6.92 9.29
CA VAL A 368 3.94 -7.05 7.84
C VAL A 368 4.86 -8.22 7.52
N ARG A 369 4.44 -9.04 6.56
CA ARG A 369 5.27 -10.08 5.97
C ARG A 369 4.98 -10.17 4.49
N GLU A 370 6.03 -10.18 3.67
CA GLU A 370 5.94 -10.32 2.21
C GLU A 370 5.01 -9.25 1.60
N ASN A 371 5.10 -8.00 2.09
CA ASN A 371 4.26 -6.87 1.67
C ASN A 371 2.75 -7.08 1.87
N ARG A 372 2.37 -7.99 2.79
CA ARG A 372 0.99 -8.20 3.22
C ARG A 372 0.86 -7.86 4.70
N LEU A 373 -0.27 -7.25 5.05
CA LEU A 373 -0.67 -7.03 6.43
C LEU A 373 -1.08 -8.36 7.05
N GLN A 374 -0.33 -8.77 8.07
CA GLN A 374 -0.59 -9.96 8.86
C GLN A 374 -1.33 -9.59 10.13
N MET A 375 -2.16 -10.52 10.61
CA MET A 375 -2.93 -10.38 11.84
C MET A 375 -2.74 -11.61 12.70
N ALA A 376 -2.31 -11.41 13.93
CA ALA A 376 -2.36 -12.40 14.98
C ALA A 376 -3.42 -11.97 16.00
N THR A 377 -4.20 -12.93 16.49
CA THR A 377 -5.33 -12.66 17.37
C THR A 377 -5.28 -13.46 18.66
N SER A 378 -5.83 -12.87 19.72
CA SER A 378 -6.04 -13.46 21.04
C SER A 378 -7.40 -13.03 21.57
N LEU A 379 -8.00 -13.80 22.49
CA LEU A 379 -9.32 -13.47 23.01
C LEU A 379 -9.25 -12.15 23.79
N ASP A 380 -10.13 -11.18 23.48
CA ASP A 380 -10.36 -10.04 24.38
C ASP A 380 -11.47 -10.44 25.34
N ARG A 381 -12.69 -10.67 24.85
CA ARG A 381 -13.88 -10.99 25.65
C ARG A 381 -14.94 -11.78 24.89
N LEU A 382 -15.63 -12.66 25.62
CA LEU A 382 -16.96 -13.15 25.25
C LEU A 382 -18.00 -12.07 25.61
N LEU A 383 -18.65 -11.48 24.60
CA LEU A 383 -19.57 -10.35 24.77
C LEU A 383 -20.98 -10.81 25.08
N SER A 384 -21.44 -11.87 24.43
CA SER A 384 -22.76 -12.45 24.69
C SER A 384 -22.79 -13.94 24.36
N LEU A 385 -23.61 -14.65 25.14
CA LEU A 385 -23.91 -16.06 24.99
C LEU A 385 -25.40 -16.22 25.22
N SER A 386 -26.13 -16.71 24.21
CA SER A 386 -27.57 -16.94 24.32
C SER A 386 -27.98 -18.19 23.57
N ARG A 387 -28.92 -18.95 24.11
CA ARG A 387 -29.38 -20.18 23.47
C ARG A 387 -30.43 -19.89 22.40
N LYS A 388 -30.27 -20.53 21.26
CA LYS A 388 -31.27 -20.56 20.16
C LYS A 388 -32.16 -21.78 20.23
N SER A 389 -31.58 -22.94 20.52
CA SER A 389 -32.31 -24.19 20.66
C SER A 389 -31.56 -25.16 21.57
N SER A 390 -32.29 -26.12 22.14
CA SER A 390 -31.75 -27.22 22.94
C SER A 390 -32.64 -28.45 22.80
N SER A 391 -32.02 -29.61 22.60
CA SER A 391 -32.66 -30.93 22.61
C SER A 391 -32.51 -31.61 23.98
N ILE A 392 -31.71 -31.04 24.87
CA ILE A 392 -31.42 -31.58 26.21
C ILE A 392 -32.21 -30.87 27.32
N GLY A 393 -33.19 -30.05 26.97
CA GLY A 393 -34.02 -29.31 27.92
C GLY A 393 -33.52 -27.90 28.22
N ASP A 394 -34.08 -27.32 29.29
CA ASP A 394 -33.70 -25.99 29.75
C ASP A 394 -32.40 -26.06 30.58
N PHE A 395 -31.58 -25.00 30.55
CA PHE A 395 -30.31 -24.86 31.25
C PHE A 395 -29.88 -23.40 31.21
N ASN A 396 -29.11 -22.98 32.21
CA ASN A 396 -28.63 -21.61 32.34
C ASN A 396 -27.36 -21.39 31.51
N GLU A 397 -27.43 -20.60 30.44
CA GLU A 397 -26.28 -20.38 29.54
C GLU A 397 -25.12 -19.68 30.25
N LYS A 398 -25.38 -18.96 31.34
CA LYS A 398 -24.32 -18.29 32.11
C LYS A 398 -23.34 -19.29 32.72
N GLU A 399 -23.81 -20.48 33.08
CA GLU A 399 -22.95 -21.55 33.65
C GLU A 399 -21.95 -22.08 32.62
N LEU A 400 -22.24 -21.96 31.33
CA LEU A 400 -21.33 -22.31 30.25
C LEU A 400 -20.31 -21.22 29.90
N THR A 401 -20.42 -20.02 30.48
CA THR A 401 -19.60 -18.85 30.05
C THR A 401 -18.11 -19.14 30.13
N GLY A 402 -17.63 -19.70 31.24
CA GLY A 402 -16.22 -20.06 31.41
C GLY A 402 -15.80 -21.15 30.41
N PHE A 403 -16.54 -22.26 30.37
CA PHE A 403 -16.28 -23.37 29.46
C PHE A 403 -16.21 -22.95 27.98
N ILE A 404 -17.15 -22.10 27.52
CA ILE A 404 -17.16 -21.61 26.13
C ILE A 404 -16.04 -20.61 25.88
N THR A 405 -15.67 -19.79 26.88
CA THR A 405 -14.53 -18.86 26.76
C THR A 405 -13.23 -19.64 26.57
N ASP A 406 -12.96 -20.61 27.43
CA ASP A 406 -11.77 -21.47 27.35
C ASP A 406 -11.76 -22.27 26.04
N TYR A 407 -12.93 -22.79 25.63
CA TYR A 407 -13.08 -23.49 24.36
C TYR A 407 -12.75 -22.61 23.15
N LEU A 408 -13.23 -21.36 23.13
CA LEU A 408 -12.92 -20.44 22.05
C LEU A 408 -11.42 -20.14 22.00
N GLU A 409 -10.79 -19.92 23.15
CA GLU A 409 -9.38 -19.58 23.26
C GLU A 409 -8.45 -20.70 22.79
N GLU A 410 -8.65 -21.91 23.31
CA GLU A 410 -7.77 -23.05 23.02
C GLU A 410 -8.11 -23.76 21.70
N ALA A 411 -9.39 -23.84 21.33
CA ALA A 411 -9.83 -24.64 20.17
C ALA A 411 -10.07 -23.80 18.91
N TYR A 412 -10.66 -22.60 19.05
CA TYR A 412 -11.16 -21.85 17.90
C TYR A 412 -10.21 -20.74 17.42
N ILE A 413 -9.58 -20.00 18.33
CA ILE A 413 -8.65 -18.92 17.97
C ILE A 413 -7.46 -19.42 17.13
N PRO A 414 -6.87 -20.61 17.36
CA PRO A 414 -5.85 -21.15 16.46
C PRO A 414 -6.36 -21.29 15.02
N VAL A 415 -7.59 -21.76 14.82
CA VAL A 415 -8.23 -21.85 13.51
C VAL A 415 -8.42 -20.48 12.88
N VAL A 416 -8.82 -19.47 13.68
CA VAL A 416 -8.92 -18.09 13.20
C VAL A 416 -7.56 -17.58 12.74
N ASN A 417 -6.50 -17.77 13.54
CA ASN A 417 -5.15 -17.35 13.21
C ASN A 417 -4.60 -18.06 11.96
N ASP A 418 -4.94 -19.34 11.74
CA ASP A 418 -4.58 -20.08 10.52
C ASP A 418 -5.23 -19.46 9.28
N VAL A 419 -6.51 -19.09 9.36
CA VAL A 419 -7.20 -18.40 8.25
C VAL A 419 -6.57 -17.03 7.98
N LEU A 420 -6.17 -16.30 9.03
CA LEU A 420 -5.58 -14.96 8.92
C LEU A 420 -4.14 -14.98 8.35
N GLN A 421 -3.45 -16.12 8.32
CA GLN A 421 -2.13 -16.25 7.66
C GLN A 421 -2.15 -15.90 6.17
N VAL A 422 -3.33 -15.87 5.54
CA VAL A 422 -3.50 -15.43 4.15
C VAL A 422 -2.96 -14.01 3.92
N GLY A 423 -3.00 -13.16 4.95
CA GLY A 423 -2.62 -11.76 4.91
C GLY A 423 -3.53 -10.89 4.02
N LEU A 424 -3.68 -9.63 4.38
CA LEU A 424 -4.38 -8.63 3.58
C LEU A 424 -3.37 -7.88 2.69
N PRO A 425 -3.62 -7.74 1.38
CA PRO A 425 -2.67 -7.10 0.49
C PRO A 425 -2.63 -5.57 0.69
N LEU A 426 -1.42 -5.03 0.76
CA LEU A 426 -1.16 -3.60 0.78
C LEU A 426 -1.04 -3.06 -0.65
N PRO A 427 -1.26 -1.75 -0.90
CA PRO A 427 -1.14 -1.17 -2.24
C PRO A 427 0.26 -1.40 -2.85
N ASP A 428 0.34 -1.94 -4.06
CA ASP A 428 1.61 -2.15 -4.76
C ASP A 428 1.99 -0.93 -5.61
N PHE A 429 2.90 -0.11 -5.10
CA PHE A 429 3.45 1.03 -5.81
C PHE A 429 4.92 1.22 -5.50
N LEU A 430 5.65 1.90 -6.39
CA LEU A 430 7.04 2.37 -6.18
C LEU A 430 8.02 1.31 -5.68
N ALA A 431 7.75 0.02 -5.93
CA ALA A 431 8.51 -1.08 -5.36
C ALA A 431 8.70 -0.95 -3.82
N MET A 432 7.66 -0.51 -3.12
CA MET A 432 7.66 -0.34 -1.66
C MET A 432 7.98 -1.66 -0.95
N ASN A 433 8.82 -1.57 0.08
CA ASN A 433 9.05 -2.64 1.03
C ASN A 433 8.37 -2.32 2.35
N TYR A 434 7.20 -2.90 2.58
CA TYR A 434 6.43 -2.67 3.80
C TYR A 434 6.98 -3.44 5.01
N ASN A 435 7.93 -4.36 4.83
CA ASN A 435 8.44 -5.17 5.95
C ASN A 435 9.21 -4.34 7.00
N LEU A 436 9.63 -3.12 6.66
CA LEU A 436 10.28 -2.18 7.57
C LEU A 436 9.31 -1.14 8.14
N ALA A 437 8.02 -1.24 7.83
CA ALA A 437 7.04 -0.29 8.30
C ALA A 437 6.83 -0.43 9.81
N GLU A 438 6.65 0.70 10.49
CA GLU A 438 6.18 0.73 11.88
C GLU A 438 4.65 0.91 11.86
N LEU A 439 3.95 0.11 12.67
CA LEU A 439 2.48 0.03 12.63
C LEU A 439 1.91 0.60 13.92
N ASP A 440 1.02 1.57 13.78
CA ASP A 440 0.30 2.19 14.89
C ASP A 440 -1.21 2.12 14.68
N VAL A 441 -1.93 1.67 15.71
CA VAL A 441 -3.39 1.73 15.71
C VAL A 441 -3.81 3.10 16.21
N VAL A 442 -4.48 3.86 15.34
CA VAL A 442 -5.01 5.19 15.64
C VAL A 442 -6.54 5.13 15.63
N GLU A 443 -7.20 6.25 15.90
CA GLU A 443 -8.67 6.26 15.90
C GLU A 443 -9.21 5.86 14.51
N ASN A 444 -10.05 4.82 14.46
CA ASN A 444 -10.70 4.28 13.25
C ASN A 444 -9.77 3.79 12.12
N ALA A 445 -8.45 3.73 12.32
CA ALA A 445 -7.51 3.34 11.26
C ALA A 445 -6.20 2.73 11.77
N LEU A 446 -5.57 1.93 10.92
CA LEU A 446 -4.21 1.44 11.06
C LEU A 446 -3.30 2.34 10.25
N MET A 447 -2.31 2.94 10.89
CA MET A 447 -1.27 3.73 10.26
C MET A 447 0.00 2.87 10.10
N LEU A 448 0.62 2.95 8.92
CA LEU A 448 1.91 2.37 8.63
C LEU A 448 2.87 3.52 8.32
N ASP A 449 3.88 3.72 9.15
CA ASP A 449 5.00 4.62 8.85
C ASP A 449 6.01 3.88 7.97
N LEU A 450 6.21 4.36 6.76
CA LEU A 450 6.91 3.64 5.70
C LEU A 450 8.38 4.02 5.71
N LYS A 451 9.25 3.08 6.07
CA LYS A 451 10.70 3.25 6.00
C LYS A 451 11.21 2.86 4.62
N LEU A 452 11.36 3.84 3.74
CA LEU A 452 11.96 3.67 2.42
C LEU A 452 13.48 3.44 2.54
N GLY A 453 13.88 2.17 2.63
CA GLY A 453 15.28 1.74 2.72
C GLY A 453 16.11 1.91 1.46
#